data_AF-A0A8J6U2Q4-F1
#
_entry.id   AF-A0A8J6U2Q4-F1
#
_cell.length_a   1.000
_cell.length_b   1.000
_cell.length_c   1.000
_cell.angle_alpha   90.00
_cell.angle_beta   90.00
_cell.angle_gamma   90.00
#
_symmetry.space_group_name_H-M   'P 1'
#
loop_
_entity.id
_entity.type
_entity.pdbx_description
1 polymer ?
#
loop_
_entity_poly.entity_id
_entity_poly.type
_entity_poly.pdbx_seq_one_letter_code
_entity_poly.pdbx_strand_id
1 'polypeptide(L)' 'SNTEIAEALVIAEQTVKTHVGRILEKLDLRDRTQAAIVAFETGLMD' A
#
# COMPACT_ATOMS: atom_id res chain seq x y z
N SER A 1 -6.81 -7.10 -2.83
CA SER A 1 -6.21 -7.74 -1.63
C SER A 1 -4.68 -7.78 -1.76
N ASN A 2 -3.91 -8.17 -0.74
CA ASN A 2 -2.45 -8.32 -0.89
C ASN A 2 -2.09 -9.49 -1.82
N THR A 3 -2.93 -10.53 -1.85
CA THR A 3 -2.84 -11.66 -2.77
C THR A 3 -3.00 -11.21 -4.22
N GLU A 4 -4.02 -10.39 -4.54
CA GLU A 4 -4.18 -9.83 -5.90
C GLU A 4 -2.98 -8.98 -6.35
N ILE A 5 -2.43 -8.15 -5.45
CA ILE A 5 -1.24 -7.33 -5.75
C ILE A 5 -0.03 -8.24 -6.01
N ALA A 6 0.12 -9.29 -5.21
CA ALA A 6 1.21 -10.26 -5.33
C ALA A 6 1.14 -11.02 -6.67
N GLU A 7 -0.07 -11.44 -7.06
CA GLU A 7 -0.33 -12.10 -8.36
C GLU A 7 -0.04 -11.17 -9.53
N ALA A 8 -0.54 -9.93 -9.50
CA ALA A 8 -0.33 -8.95 -10.57
C ALA A 8 1.16 -8.58 -10.75
N LEU A 9 1.93 -8.55 -9.66
CA LEU A 9 3.34 -8.18 -9.67
C LEU A 9 4.30 -9.38 -9.72
N VAL A 10 3.79 -10.62 -9.71
CA VAL A 10 4.59 -11.87 -9.70
C VAL A 10 5.59 -11.91 -8.54
N ILE A 11 5.14 -11.56 -7.33
CA ILE A 11 5.94 -11.56 -6.09
C ILE A 11 5.23 -12.32 -4.98
N ALA A 12 5.93 -12.64 -3.90
CA ALA A 12 5.31 -13.25 -2.73
C ALA A 12 4.37 -12.27 -2.00
N GLU A 13 3.24 -12.76 -1.50
CA GLU A 13 2.29 -11.97 -0.69
C GLU A 13 2.98 -11.32 0.53
N GLN A 14 3.95 -12.03 1.13
CA GLN A 14 4.72 -11.50 2.25
C GLN A 14 5.54 -10.26 1.86
N THR A 15 6.06 -10.20 0.63
CA THR A 15 6.76 -9.01 0.11
C THR A 15 5.80 -7.82 0.05
N VAL A 16 4.58 -8.01 -0.46
CA VAL A 16 3.53 -6.97 -0.47
C VAL A 16 3.23 -6.49 0.96
N LYS A 17 3.04 -7.41 1.92
CA LYS A 17 2.81 -7.05 3.33
C LYS A 17 3.91 -6.16 3.89
N THR A 18 5.17 -6.51 3.62
CA THR A 18 6.33 -5.72 4.07
C THR A 18 6.35 -4.33 3.42
N HIS A 19 6.06 -4.21 2.12
CA HIS A 19 6.01 -2.90 1.47
C HIS A 19 4.87 -2.03 1.98
N VAL A 20 3.66 -2.60 2.14
CA VAL A 20 2.51 -1.88 2.69
C VAL A 20 2.81 -1.39 4.11
N GLY A 21 3.35 -2.25 4.98
CA GLY A 21 3.73 -1.87 6.34
C GLY A 21 4.74 -0.70 6.36
N ARG A 22 5.78 -0.75 5.51
CA ARG A 22 6.77 0.33 5.40
C ARG A 22 6.19 1.63 4.85
N ILE A 23 5.22 1.56 3.93
CA ILE A 23 4.55 2.77 3.42
C ILE A 23 3.77 3.43 4.56
N LEU A 24 2.99 2.66 5.32
CA LEU A 24 2.23 3.17 6.46
C LEU A 24 3.15 3.76 7.53
N GLU A 25 4.23 3.06 7.89
CA GLU A 25 5.21 3.54 8.87
C GLU A 25 5.87 4.85 8.44
N LYS A 26 6.31 4.96 7.17
CA LYS A 26 6.96 6.16 6.65
C LYS A 26 6.03 7.37 6.58
N LEU A 27 4.74 7.13 6.42
CA LEU A 27 3.72 8.18 6.32
C LEU A 27 2.99 8.42 7.66
N ASP A 28 3.39 7.73 8.74
CA ASP A 28 2.73 7.75 10.05
C ASP A 28 1.21 7.47 9.96
N LEU A 29 0.84 6.45 9.19
CA LEU A 29 -0.55 6.06 8.94
C LEU A 29 -0.92 4.78 9.68
N ARG A 30 -2.15 4.73 10.16
CA ARG A 30 -2.72 3.60 10.91
C ARG A 30 -3.18 2.47 10.01
N ASP A 31 -3.72 2.79 8.84
CA ASP A 31 -4.26 1.80 7.91
C ASP A 31 -4.20 2.26 6.44
N ARG A 32 -4.53 1.31 5.56
CA ARG A 32 -4.52 1.50 4.11
C ARG A 32 -5.59 2.46 3.59
N THR A 33 -6.64 2.71 4.36
CA THR A 33 -7.69 3.66 3.97
C THR A 33 -7.13 5.07 4.03
N GLN A 34 -6.39 5.39 5.10
CA GLN A 34 -5.66 6.67 5.19
C GLN A 34 -4.65 6.83 4.06
N ALA A 35 -3.94 5.76 3.68
CA ALA A 35 -2.99 5.80 2.56
C ALA A 35 -3.69 6.12 1.23
N ALA A 36 -4.90 5.59 1.00
CA ALA A 36 -5.68 5.91 -0.20
C ALA A 36 -6.13 7.38 -0.21
N ILE A 37 -6.52 7.93 0.95
CA ILE A 37 -6.88 9.36 1.08
C ILE A 37 -5.68 10.23 0.75
N VAL A 38 -4.50 9.95 1.35
CA VAL A 38 -3.27 10.70 1.06
C VAL A 38 -2.92 10.63 -0.42
N ALA A 39 -3.06 9.47 -1.06
CA ALA A 39 -2.79 9.33 -2.49
C ALA A 39 -3.70 10.22 -3.35
N PHE A 40 -4.99 10.35 -2.98
CA PHE A 40 -5.92 11.24 -3.66
C PHE A 40 -5.62 12.71 -3.38
N GLU A 41 -5.41 13.10 -2.12
CA GLU A 41 -5.13 14.48 -1.72
C GLU A 41 -3.82 15.03 -2.31
N THR A 42 -2.86 14.15 -2.56
CA THR A 42 -1.56 14.51 -3.15
C THR A 42 -1.54 14.45 -4.68
N GLY A 43 -2.63 14.00 -5.33
CA GLY A 43 -2.67 13.78 -6.78
C GLY A 43 -1.79 12.62 -7.26
N LEU A 44 -1.47 11.67 -6.38
CA LEU A 44 -0.77 10.43 -6.72
C LEU A 44 -1.71 9.39 -7.36
N MET A 45 -3.01 9.49 -7.08
CA MET A 45 -4.08 8.74 -7.72
C MET A 45 -5.15 9.73 -8.20
N ASP A 46 -5.49 9.66 -9.49
CA ASP A 46 -6.55 10.44 -10.14
C ASP A 46 -7.80 9.58 -10.34
#